data_AF-A0A935JY97-F1
#
_entry.id   AF-A0A935JY97-F1
#
_cell.length_a   1.000
_cell.length_b   1.000
_cell.length_c   1.000
_cell.angle_alpha   90.00
_cell.angle_beta   90.00
_cell.angle_gamma   90.00
#
_symmetry.space_group_name_H-M   'P 1'
#
loop_
_entity.id
_entity.type
_entity.pdbx_description
1 polymer ?
#
loop_
_entity_poly.entity_id
_entity_poly.type
_entity_poly.pdbx_seq_one_letter_code
_entity_poly.pdbx_strand_id
1 'polypeptide(L)'
;MRVLWLQSGGCGGCTQSLLCAEPRPLFDELRDAGIELVWHPALSQESGEEALQVLSDCADGKMAFDVLCVEGAMLRGPNGTGKFHLMAGSGRPLTEWVERLAAQAKWVFAIGSCTAYGGFSASTPGNPLEACGLQYDTNEMGGLLGKAFVSGCGLPVVNIAGCPTHPGWIVDTLEKLALEGLSASDLDEFGRPLLYADQLVHHGCPRNEYYEFKASAIKQSDLGCLMENLGCKGTQAHADCNVRTWNGSGSCLRGGFACIACTEPGFEAPGHPFQETPKVAGIPIGLPTDMPKAWFVALAALSKSATPKRVRDNAVVDHPVIRPSVKKAGK
;
A
#
# COMPACT_ATOMS: atom_id res chain seq x y z
N MET A 1 7.67 -22.93 -5.21
CA MET A 1 6.36 -22.27 -5.11
C MET A 1 5.99 -21.68 -6.45
N ARG A 2 4.79 -21.92 -6.96
CA ARG A 2 4.34 -21.48 -8.29
C ARG A 2 3.32 -20.36 -8.18
N VAL A 3 3.57 -19.24 -8.82
CA VAL A 3 2.78 -18.00 -8.71
C VAL A 3 2.09 -17.72 -10.03
N LEU A 4 0.76 -17.57 -9.98
CA LEU A 4 -0.05 -17.12 -11.09
C LEU A 4 -0.51 -15.68 -10.83
N TRP A 5 -0.36 -14.79 -11.81
CA TRP A 5 -0.67 -13.38 -11.64
C TRP A 5 -1.71 -12.90 -12.67
N LEU A 6 -2.75 -12.22 -12.20
CA LEU A 6 -3.73 -11.55 -13.03
C LEU A 6 -3.73 -10.04 -12.81
N GLN A 7 -4.03 -9.28 -13.87
CA GLN A 7 -4.26 -7.84 -13.80
C GLN A 7 -5.70 -7.53 -14.21
N SER A 8 -6.38 -6.74 -13.39
CA SER A 8 -7.76 -6.29 -13.51
C SER A 8 -7.84 -4.77 -13.70
N GLY A 9 -8.95 -4.15 -13.29
CA GLY A 9 -9.17 -2.70 -13.39
C GLY A 9 -8.13 -1.89 -12.60
N GLY A 10 -7.00 -1.57 -13.22
CA GLY A 10 -5.88 -0.89 -12.60
C GLY A 10 -4.90 -0.30 -13.60
N CYS A 11 -3.86 0.37 -13.10
CA CYS A 11 -2.89 1.09 -13.92
C CYS A 11 -1.63 0.27 -14.30
N GLY A 12 -1.49 -0.98 -13.80
CA GLY A 12 -0.27 -1.78 -13.94
C GLY A 12 0.91 -1.28 -13.10
N GLY A 13 0.67 -0.31 -12.22
CA GLY A 13 1.73 0.34 -11.43
C GLY A 13 2.38 -0.57 -10.41
N CYS A 14 1.70 -1.61 -9.90
CA CYS A 14 2.32 -2.55 -8.96
C CYS A 14 3.29 -3.48 -9.68
N THR A 15 2.94 -3.96 -10.88
CA THR A 15 3.88 -4.64 -11.78
C THR A 15 5.10 -3.76 -12.10
N GLN A 16 4.90 -2.50 -12.47
CA GLN A 16 6.03 -1.59 -12.76
C GLN A 16 6.92 -1.37 -11.53
N SER A 17 6.30 -1.22 -10.36
CA SER A 17 7.02 -1.10 -9.09
C SER A 17 7.82 -2.36 -8.75
N LEU A 18 7.25 -3.55 -8.95
CA LEU A 18 7.92 -4.84 -8.73
C LEU A 18 9.20 -4.97 -9.57
N LEU A 19 9.20 -4.45 -10.81
CA LEU A 19 10.39 -4.45 -11.68
C LEU A 19 11.53 -3.54 -11.15
N CYS A 20 11.24 -2.65 -10.20
CA CYS A 20 12.23 -1.85 -9.49
C CYS A 20 12.77 -2.55 -8.22
N ALA A 21 12.60 -3.88 -8.09
CA ALA A 21 13.18 -4.63 -6.99
C ALA A 21 14.70 -4.44 -6.92
N GLU A 22 15.17 -4.17 -5.70
CA GLU A 22 16.56 -3.89 -5.35
C GLU A 22 16.83 -4.54 -3.98
N PRO A 23 18.07 -4.97 -3.68
CA PRO A 23 19.30 -4.70 -4.45
C PRO A 23 19.61 -5.74 -5.53
N ARG A 24 18.87 -6.85 -5.61
CA ARG A 24 19.13 -7.95 -6.53
C ARG A 24 18.19 -7.89 -7.74
N PRO A 25 18.59 -8.47 -8.90
CA PRO A 25 17.67 -8.62 -10.01
C PRO A 25 16.47 -9.50 -9.60
N LEU A 26 15.25 -8.99 -9.80
CA LEU A 26 14.00 -9.62 -9.39
C LEU A 26 13.93 -11.13 -9.70
N PHE A 27 14.22 -11.52 -10.95
CA PHE A 27 14.08 -12.92 -11.36
C PHE A 27 15.14 -13.84 -10.75
N ASP A 28 16.31 -13.31 -10.42
CA ASP A 28 17.33 -14.09 -9.71
C ASP A 28 16.93 -14.31 -8.26
N GLU A 29 16.39 -13.29 -7.61
CA GLU A 29 15.88 -13.34 -6.24
C GLU A 29 14.71 -14.33 -6.12
N LEU A 30 13.69 -14.21 -6.98
CA LEU A 30 12.58 -15.17 -7.01
C LEU A 30 13.05 -16.61 -7.27
N ARG A 31 13.97 -16.81 -8.23
CA ARG A 31 14.49 -18.15 -8.56
C ARG A 31 15.26 -18.76 -7.39
N ASP A 32 16.08 -17.98 -6.70
CA ASP A 32 16.85 -18.44 -5.54
C ASP A 32 15.95 -18.85 -4.37
N ALA A 33 14.80 -18.18 -4.21
CA ALA A 33 13.75 -18.56 -3.26
C ALA A 33 12.87 -19.74 -3.75
N GLY A 34 13.16 -20.32 -4.93
CA GLY A 34 12.37 -21.40 -5.52
C GLY A 34 10.98 -20.97 -5.98
N ILE A 35 10.83 -19.70 -6.37
CA ILE A 35 9.58 -19.10 -6.84
C ILE A 35 9.59 -19.07 -8.38
N GLU A 36 8.54 -19.64 -8.98
CA GLU A 36 8.36 -19.71 -10.42
C GLU A 36 7.07 -18.98 -10.80
N LEU A 37 7.13 -18.07 -11.78
CA LEU A 37 5.93 -17.47 -12.37
C LEU A 37 5.34 -18.44 -13.39
N VAL A 38 4.13 -18.93 -13.13
CA VAL A 38 3.35 -19.74 -14.08
C VAL A 38 2.93 -18.89 -15.25
N TRP A 39 2.36 -17.71 -14.95
CA TRP A 39 2.03 -16.71 -15.95
C TRP A 39 1.88 -15.33 -15.30
N HIS A 40 2.29 -14.30 -16.02
CA HIS A 40 2.11 -12.90 -15.65
C HIS A 40 1.88 -12.05 -16.91
N PRO A 41 0.86 -11.17 -16.95
CA PRO A 41 0.44 -10.48 -18.19
C PRO A 41 1.53 -9.64 -18.86
N ALA A 42 2.44 -9.06 -18.08
CA ALA A 42 3.54 -8.23 -18.59
C ALA A 42 4.90 -8.95 -18.75
N LEU A 43 5.06 -10.17 -18.20
CA LEU A 43 6.38 -10.82 -18.07
C LEU A 43 6.48 -12.17 -18.80
N SER A 44 5.34 -12.82 -19.04
CA SER A 44 5.29 -14.11 -19.75
C SER A 44 5.31 -13.93 -21.26
N GLN A 45 5.77 -14.97 -21.97
CA GLN A 45 5.82 -14.99 -23.43
C GLN A 45 4.47 -15.39 -24.04
N GLU A 46 3.76 -16.28 -23.35
CA GLU A 46 2.45 -16.81 -23.73
C GLU A 46 1.44 -15.68 -23.81
N SER A 47 0.79 -15.56 -24.96
CA SER A 47 -0.19 -14.50 -25.25
C SER A 47 -1.39 -15.04 -26.02
N GLY A 48 -2.48 -14.27 -26.06
CA GLY A 48 -3.70 -14.67 -26.77
C GLY A 48 -4.24 -16.04 -26.30
N GLU A 49 -4.36 -16.99 -27.24
CA GLU A 49 -4.88 -18.33 -26.97
C GLU A 49 -3.97 -19.15 -26.03
N GLU A 50 -2.65 -18.97 -26.09
CA GLU A 50 -1.70 -19.67 -25.22
C GLU A 50 -1.89 -19.27 -23.76
N ALA A 51 -2.02 -17.97 -23.51
CA ALA A 51 -2.31 -17.43 -22.18
C ALA A 51 -3.67 -17.94 -21.67
N LEU A 52 -4.70 -17.92 -22.52
CA LEU A 52 -6.02 -18.44 -22.16
C LEU A 52 -5.98 -19.94 -21.83
N GLN A 53 -5.17 -20.71 -22.54
CA GLN A 53 -4.97 -22.13 -22.26
C GLN A 53 -4.33 -22.34 -20.88
N VAL A 54 -3.25 -21.60 -20.57
CA VAL A 54 -2.60 -21.65 -19.24
C VAL A 54 -3.59 -21.32 -18.13
N LEU A 55 -4.36 -20.23 -18.29
CA LEU A 55 -5.36 -19.82 -17.30
C LEU A 55 -6.50 -20.83 -17.17
N SER A 56 -6.95 -21.42 -18.27
CA SER A 56 -7.98 -22.46 -18.28
C SER A 56 -7.49 -23.72 -17.56
N ASP A 57 -6.27 -24.16 -17.85
CA ASP A 57 -5.70 -25.35 -17.23
C ASP A 57 -5.47 -25.14 -15.73
N CYS A 58 -5.08 -23.94 -15.31
CA CYS A 58 -5.01 -23.57 -13.90
C CYS A 58 -6.41 -23.59 -13.24
N ALA A 59 -7.40 -22.95 -13.86
CA ALA A 59 -8.77 -22.87 -13.34
C ALA A 59 -9.48 -24.24 -13.27
N ASP A 60 -9.14 -25.15 -14.18
CA ASP A 60 -9.67 -26.52 -14.23
C ASP A 60 -8.86 -27.52 -13.38
N GLY A 61 -7.78 -27.06 -12.72
CA GLY A 61 -6.91 -27.91 -11.89
C GLY A 61 -6.00 -28.87 -12.67
N LYS A 62 -5.86 -28.70 -13.99
CA LYS A 62 -4.96 -29.47 -14.86
C LYS A 62 -3.50 -29.01 -14.73
N MET A 63 -3.30 -27.72 -14.47
CA MET A 63 -2.00 -27.13 -14.19
C MET A 63 -1.98 -26.61 -12.75
N ALA A 64 -1.05 -27.13 -11.94
CA ALA A 64 -0.93 -26.74 -10.55
C ALA A 64 -0.20 -25.40 -10.40
N PHE A 65 -0.74 -24.55 -9.52
CA PHE A 65 -0.11 -23.34 -8.99
C PHE A 65 -0.43 -23.21 -7.50
N ASP A 66 0.37 -22.45 -6.76
CA ASP A 66 0.24 -22.31 -5.30
C ASP A 66 -0.41 -20.97 -4.90
N VAL A 67 0.04 -19.88 -5.52
CA VAL A 67 -0.36 -18.51 -5.16
C VAL A 67 -1.06 -17.85 -6.33
N LEU A 68 -2.25 -17.31 -6.10
CA LEU A 68 -2.91 -16.37 -7.00
C LEU A 68 -2.62 -14.94 -6.56
N CYS A 69 -1.84 -14.21 -7.33
CA CYS A 69 -1.68 -12.77 -7.19
C CYS A 69 -2.68 -12.05 -8.12
N VAL A 70 -3.37 -11.05 -7.59
CA VAL A 70 -4.26 -10.21 -8.40
C VAL A 70 -3.87 -8.75 -8.20
N GLU A 71 -3.70 -8.02 -9.30
CA GLU A 71 -3.47 -6.58 -9.35
C GLU A 71 -4.68 -5.87 -9.98
N GLY A 72 -5.07 -4.69 -9.48
CA GLY A 72 -6.25 -3.94 -9.95
C GLY A 72 -7.56 -4.31 -9.25
N ALA A 73 -8.53 -3.38 -9.29
CA ALA A 73 -9.83 -3.51 -8.66
C ALA A 73 -10.74 -4.49 -9.41
N MET A 74 -11.63 -5.17 -8.68
CA MET A 74 -12.59 -6.12 -9.22
C MET A 74 -13.80 -5.37 -9.77
N LEU A 75 -13.92 -5.26 -11.09
CA LEU A 75 -15.00 -4.52 -11.75
C LEU A 75 -16.22 -5.43 -11.95
N ARG A 76 -17.28 -5.23 -11.16
CA ARG A 76 -18.51 -6.06 -11.23
C ARG A 76 -19.59 -5.50 -12.14
N GLY A 77 -19.44 -4.26 -12.60
CA GLY A 77 -20.44 -3.63 -13.46
C GLY A 77 -20.38 -4.10 -14.92
N PRO A 78 -21.39 -3.71 -15.73
CA PRO A 78 -22.62 -3.07 -15.31
C PRO A 78 -23.61 -4.08 -14.74
N ASN A 79 -24.43 -3.65 -13.76
CA ASN A 79 -25.52 -4.40 -13.14
C ASN A 79 -25.09 -5.79 -12.64
N GLY A 80 -23.91 -5.89 -12.02
CA GLY A 80 -23.36 -7.13 -11.49
C GLY A 80 -22.86 -8.12 -12.55
N THR A 81 -22.83 -7.75 -13.83
CA THR A 81 -22.45 -8.68 -14.92
C THR A 81 -20.94 -8.86 -15.11
N GLY A 82 -20.11 -7.99 -14.53
CA GLY A 82 -18.65 -7.94 -14.70
C GLY A 82 -18.17 -7.57 -16.11
N LYS A 83 -19.07 -7.20 -17.03
CA LYS A 83 -18.74 -6.95 -18.43
C LYS A 83 -17.94 -5.67 -18.68
N PHE A 84 -17.77 -4.79 -17.70
CA PHE A 84 -16.81 -3.68 -17.81
C PHE A 84 -15.36 -4.16 -17.91
N HIS A 85 -15.08 -5.40 -17.50
CA HIS A 85 -13.79 -6.01 -17.76
C HIS A 85 -13.91 -7.48 -18.13
N LEU A 86 -13.80 -7.75 -19.43
CA LEU A 86 -13.71 -9.10 -19.96
C LEU A 86 -12.24 -9.54 -20.07
N MET A 87 -11.96 -10.79 -19.73
CA MET A 87 -10.71 -11.42 -20.10
C MET A 87 -10.69 -11.57 -21.64
N ALA A 88 -9.71 -10.92 -22.28
CA ALA A 88 -9.58 -10.87 -23.73
C ALA A 88 -9.63 -12.27 -24.34
N GLY A 89 -10.39 -12.43 -25.43
CA GLY A 89 -10.57 -13.72 -26.13
C GLY A 89 -11.46 -14.75 -25.43
N SER A 90 -11.80 -14.60 -24.14
CA SER A 90 -12.63 -15.58 -23.41
C SER A 90 -14.14 -15.29 -23.46
N GLY A 91 -14.52 -14.03 -23.68
CA GLY A 91 -15.91 -13.56 -23.54
C GLY A 91 -16.46 -13.59 -22.11
N ARG A 92 -15.64 -13.95 -21.11
CA ARG A 92 -16.02 -14.03 -19.69
C ARG A 92 -15.49 -12.83 -18.90
N PRO A 93 -16.22 -12.34 -17.88
CA PRO A 93 -15.71 -11.35 -16.95
C PRO A 93 -14.40 -11.80 -16.30
N LEU A 94 -13.46 -10.88 -16.09
CA LEU A 94 -12.22 -11.20 -15.37
C LEU A 94 -12.50 -11.62 -13.91
N THR A 95 -13.55 -11.06 -13.29
CA THR A 95 -13.98 -11.45 -11.94
C THR A 95 -14.31 -12.94 -11.84
N GLU A 96 -14.94 -13.51 -12.87
CA GLU A 96 -15.24 -14.96 -12.94
C GLU A 96 -13.94 -15.78 -13.01
N TRP A 97 -12.94 -15.31 -13.76
CA TRP A 97 -11.61 -15.94 -13.80
C TRP A 97 -10.93 -15.92 -12.44
N VAL A 98 -10.96 -14.77 -11.75
CA VAL A 98 -10.40 -14.62 -10.41
C VAL A 98 -11.08 -15.57 -9.43
N GLU A 99 -12.41 -15.68 -9.42
CA GLU A 99 -13.14 -16.62 -8.55
C GLU A 99 -12.75 -18.08 -8.82
N ARG A 100 -12.70 -18.49 -10.10
CA ARG A 100 -12.31 -19.86 -10.49
C ARG A 100 -10.89 -20.20 -10.07
N LEU A 101 -9.95 -19.28 -10.23
CA LEU A 101 -8.55 -19.47 -9.84
C LEU A 101 -8.38 -19.41 -8.33
N ALA A 102 -9.08 -18.51 -7.63
CA ALA A 102 -9.04 -18.40 -6.18
C ALA A 102 -9.50 -19.71 -5.50
N ALA A 103 -10.46 -20.42 -6.12
CA ALA A 103 -10.92 -21.73 -5.65
C ALA A 103 -9.85 -22.84 -5.77
N GLN A 104 -8.85 -22.68 -6.64
CA GLN A 104 -7.74 -23.64 -6.82
C GLN A 104 -6.47 -23.23 -6.04
N ALA A 105 -6.35 -21.96 -5.67
CA ALA A 105 -5.17 -21.41 -5.05
C ALA A 105 -5.02 -21.83 -3.58
N LYS A 106 -3.80 -22.17 -3.15
CA LYS A 106 -3.49 -22.36 -1.73
C LYS A 106 -3.45 -21.03 -0.98
N TRP A 107 -2.94 -19.98 -1.63
CA TRP A 107 -2.91 -18.60 -1.12
C TRP A 107 -3.44 -17.63 -2.17
N VAL A 108 -4.15 -16.58 -1.73
CA VAL A 108 -4.65 -15.51 -2.61
C VAL A 108 -4.14 -14.16 -2.11
N PHE A 109 -3.41 -13.45 -2.95
CA PHE A 109 -2.72 -12.20 -2.64
C PHE A 109 -3.35 -11.05 -3.43
N ALA A 110 -3.79 -10.02 -2.72
CA ALA A 110 -4.19 -8.75 -3.32
C ALA A 110 -2.97 -7.84 -3.43
N ILE A 111 -2.58 -7.49 -4.65
CA ILE A 111 -1.41 -6.67 -4.92
C ILE A 111 -1.85 -5.23 -5.22
N GLY A 112 -1.58 -4.35 -4.26
CA GLY A 112 -1.92 -2.94 -4.31
C GLY A 112 -3.30 -2.61 -3.75
N SER A 113 -3.49 -1.35 -3.39
CA SER A 113 -4.71 -0.87 -2.71
C SER A 113 -5.97 -1.00 -3.57
N CYS A 114 -5.82 -1.01 -4.90
CA CYS A 114 -6.93 -1.29 -5.82
C CYS A 114 -7.52 -2.67 -5.60
N THR A 115 -6.69 -3.70 -5.45
CA THR A 115 -7.16 -5.07 -5.24
C THR A 115 -7.49 -5.33 -3.78
N ALA A 116 -6.77 -4.71 -2.85
CA ALA A 116 -7.05 -4.87 -1.43
C ALA A 116 -8.43 -4.28 -1.06
N TYR A 117 -8.71 -3.05 -1.51
CA TYR A 117 -9.84 -2.25 -1.02
C TYR A 117 -10.78 -1.70 -2.11
N GLY A 118 -10.45 -1.85 -3.39
CA GLY A 118 -11.20 -1.31 -4.52
C GLY A 118 -10.59 -0.06 -5.16
N GLY A 119 -9.69 0.64 -4.46
CA GLY A 119 -8.87 1.69 -5.05
C GLY A 119 -9.64 2.94 -5.49
N PHE A 120 -9.00 3.70 -6.38
CA PHE A 120 -9.60 4.82 -7.09
C PHE A 120 -10.86 4.45 -7.88
N SER A 121 -10.96 3.20 -8.34
CA SER A 121 -12.11 2.71 -9.08
C SER A 121 -13.37 2.68 -8.20
N ALA A 122 -13.25 2.18 -6.96
CA ALA A 122 -14.36 2.12 -6.02
C ALA A 122 -14.68 3.50 -5.41
N SER A 123 -13.69 4.38 -5.27
CA SER A 123 -13.87 5.71 -4.68
C SER A 123 -14.51 6.74 -5.61
N THR A 124 -14.75 6.39 -6.89
CA THR A 124 -15.44 7.27 -7.84
C THR A 124 -16.89 7.49 -7.36
N PRO A 125 -17.40 8.74 -7.30
CA PRO A 125 -18.75 9.02 -6.80
C PRO A 125 -19.83 8.16 -7.48
N GLY A 126 -20.61 7.44 -6.67
CA GLY A 126 -21.64 6.51 -7.15
C GLY A 126 -21.12 5.15 -7.63
N ASN A 127 -19.81 4.90 -7.53
CA ASN A 127 -19.11 3.67 -7.95
C ASN A 127 -19.69 3.08 -9.26
N PRO A 128 -19.63 3.82 -10.39
CA PRO A 128 -20.27 3.41 -11.63
C PRO A 128 -19.70 2.11 -12.21
N LEU A 129 -18.50 1.71 -11.78
CA LEU A 129 -17.85 0.46 -12.19
C LEU A 129 -18.25 -0.74 -11.33
N GLU A 130 -18.98 -0.50 -10.24
CA GLU A 130 -19.27 -1.47 -9.17
C GLU A 130 -17.99 -2.16 -8.68
N ALA A 131 -16.91 -1.37 -8.62
CA ALA A 131 -15.58 -1.82 -8.27
C ALA A 131 -15.50 -2.17 -6.78
N CYS A 132 -14.73 -3.19 -6.45
CA CYS A 132 -14.38 -3.54 -5.08
C CYS A 132 -12.99 -4.21 -5.02
N GLY A 133 -12.48 -4.48 -3.82
CA GLY A 133 -11.33 -5.35 -3.62
C GLY A 133 -11.71 -6.83 -3.67
N LEU A 134 -10.73 -7.71 -3.40
CA LEU A 134 -10.97 -9.15 -3.30
C LEU A 134 -11.80 -9.50 -2.07
N GLN A 135 -11.46 -8.93 -0.92
CA GLN A 135 -12.14 -9.21 0.35
C GLN A 135 -12.59 -7.95 1.12
N TYR A 136 -12.49 -6.78 0.51
CA TYR A 136 -13.03 -5.53 1.06
C TYR A 136 -13.75 -4.74 -0.03
N ASP A 137 -14.82 -4.05 0.36
CA ASP A 137 -15.45 -2.99 -0.43
C ASP A 137 -15.16 -1.68 0.30
N THR A 138 -14.11 -0.98 -0.11
CA THR A 138 -13.50 0.13 0.62
C THR A 138 -13.04 -0.27 2.03
N ASN A 139 -13.66 0.25 3.08
CA ASN A 139 -13.35 -0.04 4.48
C ASN A 139 -14.20 -1.17 5.08
N GLU A 140 -15.15 -1.74 4.32
CA GLU A 140 -16.03 -2.81 4.79
C GLU A 140 -15.53 -4.18 4.32
N MET A 141 -15.42 -5.14 5.23
CA MET A 141 -15.12 -6.53 4.89
C MET A 141 -16.20 -7.08 3.95
N GLY A 142 -15.80 -7.51 2.75
CA GLY A 142 -16.71 -7.69 1.63
C GLY A 142 -15.96 -8.06 0.36
N GLY A 143 -16.20 -7.35 -0.75
CA GLY A 143 -15.47 -7.58 -2.00
C GLY A 143 -15.96 -8.76 -2.85
N LEU A 144 -15.18 -9.10 -3.86
CA LEU A 144 -15.53 -10.13 -4.85
C LEU A 144 -15.70 -11.52 -4.22
N LEU A 145 -14.73 -11.96 -3.42
CA LEU A 145 -14.73 -13.29 -2.82
C LEU A 145 -15.62 -13.36 -1.56
N GLY A 146 -15.95 -12.20 -0.99
CA GLY A 146 -16.82 -12.06 0.15
C GLY A 146 -16.16 -12.37 1.50
N LYS A 147 -16.85 -11.94 2.58
CA LYS A 147 -16.34 -12.02 3.96
C LYS A 147 -16.02 -13.43 4.48
N ALA A 148 -16.62 -14.47 3.88
CA ALA A 148 -16.45 -15.86 4.32
C ALA A 148 -15.35 -16.60 3.55
N PHE A 149 -14.73 -15.95 2.56
CA PHE A 149 -13.65 -16.56 1.80
C PHE A 149 -12.45 -16.87 2.70
N VAL A 150 -11.95 -18.10 2.55
CA VAL A 150 -10.66 -18.55 3.03
C VAL A 150 -9.98 -19.29 1.89
N SER A 151 -8.70 -19.04 1.70
CA SER A 151 -7.87 -19.72 0.70
C SER A 151 -7.64 -21.18 1.07
N GLY A 152 -7.07 -21.98 0.17
CA GLY A 152 -6.84 -23.42 0.40
C GLY A 152 -5.98 -23.75 1.63
N CYS A 153 -5.17 -22.80 2.12
CA CYS A 153 -4.39 -22.94 3.35
C CYS A 153 -5.13 -22.50 4.63
N GLY A 154 -6.37 -21.99 4.53
CA GLY A 154 -7.17 -21.49 5.65
C GLY A 154 -6.92 -20.03 6.03
N LEU A 155 -6.14 -19.28 5.26
CA LEU A 155 -5.94 -17.83 5.46
C LEU A 155 -6.96 -16.99 4.67
N PRO A 156 -7.30 -15.78 5.13
CA PRO A 156 -8.00 -14.79 4.30
C PRO A 156 -7.13 -14.35 3.12
N VAL A 157 -7.64 -13.44 2.29
CA VAL A 157 -6.80 -12.77 1.28
C VAL A 157 -5.67 -12.01 1.98
N VAL A 158 -4.44 -12.21 1.51
CA VAL A 158 -3.27 -11.46 1.99
C VAL A 158 -3.17 -10.16 1.21
N ASN A 159 -3.33 -9.04 1.89
CA ASN A 159 -3.37 -7.72 1.28
C ASN A 159 -1.99 -7.06 1.30
N ILE A 160 -1.28 -7.08 0.18
CA ILE A 160 -0.03 -6.33 0.00
C ILE A 160 -0.37 -4.94 -0.55
N ALA A 161 -0.94 -4.10 0.32
CA ALA A 161 -1.49 -2.79 -0.02
C ALA A 161 -0.43 -1.72 -0.32
N GLY A 162 -0.81 -0.71 -1.11
CA GLY A 162 0.05 0.37 -1.60
C GLY A 162 -0.37 0.86 -2.99
N CYS A 163 -0.08 2.12 -3.33
CA CYS A 163 -0.40 2.71 -4.64
C CYS A 163 0.79 3.50 -5.24
N PRO A 164 1.69 2.83 -5.99
CA PRO A 164 1.80 1.38 -6.12
C PRO A 164 2.36 0.73 -4.85
N THR A 165 2.36 -0.59 -4.79
CA THR A 165 3.02 -1.35 -3.71
C THR A 165 4.54 -1.29 -3.84
N HIS A 166 5.27 -1.20 -2.72
CA HIS A 166 6.74 -1.25 -2.72
C HIS A 166 7.24 -2.60 -3.24
N PRO A 167 8.27 -2.66 -4.10
CA PRO A 167 8.75 -3.92 -4.67
C PRO A 167 9.09 -4.96 -3.60
N GLY A 168 9.89 -4.56 -2.62
CA GLY A 168 10.26 -5.42 -1.50
C GLY A 168 9.08 -5.93 -0.65
N TRP A 169 7.93 -5.25 -0.59
CA TRP A 169 6.78 -5.81 0.14
C TRP A 169 6.22 -7.03 -0.59
N ILE A 170 6.25 -7.05 -1.92
CA ILE A 170 5.81 -8.20 -2.73
C ILE A 170 6.84 -9.32 -2.60
N VAL A 171 8.11 -9.01 -2.85
CA VAL A 171 9.19 -10.00 -2.87
C VAL A 171 9.35 -10.64 -1.49
N ASP A 172 9.53 -9.87 -0.42
CA ASP A 172 9.72 -10.41 0.93
C ASP A 172 8.51 -11.23 1.40
N THR A 173 7.28 -10.84 1.03
CA THR A 173 6.09 -11.64 1.40
C THR A 173 6.09 -12.99 0.68
N LEU A 174 6.43 -13.01 -0.61
CA LEU A 174 6.52 -14.25 -1.38
C LEU A 174 7.68 -15.13 -0.89
N GLU A 175 8.83 -14.55 -0.57
CA GLU A 175 9.98 -15.28 -0.02
C GLU A 175 9.70 -15.84 1.35
N LYS A 176 9.13 -15.03 2.26
CA LYS A 176 8.67 -15.51 3.57
C LYS A 176 7.72 -16.69 3.41
N LEU A 177 6.74 -16.57 2.52
CA LEU A 177 5.81 -17.66 2.23
C LEU A 177 6.53 -18.91 1.71
N ALA A 178 7.49 -18.77 0.78
CA ALA A 178 8.21 -19.89 0.19
C ALA A 178 9.14 -20.61 1.18
N LEU A 179 9.79 -19.86 2.07
CA LEU A 179 10.86 -20.36 2.95
C LEU A 179 10.34 -20.78 4.33
N GLU A 180 9.39 -20.03 4.88
CA GLU A 180 8.91 -20.19 6.26
C GLU A 180 7.41 -20.54 6.33
N GLY A 181 6.67 -20.25 5.27
CA GLY A 181 5.20 -20.24 5.29
C GLY A 181 4.64 -18.92 5.84
N LEU A 182 3.31 -18.83 5.84
CA LEU A 182 2.57 -17.68 6.35
C LEU A 182 1.43 -18.17 7.25
N SER A 183 1.19 -17.48 8.34
CA SER A 183 0.15 -17.76 9.33
C SER A 183 -0.70 -16.52 9.60
N ALA A 184 -1.84 -16.70 10.28
CA ALA A 184 -2.70 -15.58 10.65
C ALA A 184 -1.99 -14.57 11.58
N SER A 185 -1.00 -15.00 12.38
CA SER A 185 -0.23 -14.10 13.24
C SER A 185 0.79 -13.25 12.47
N ASP A 186 1.04 -13.54 11.19
CA ASP A 186 1.89 -12.71 10.33
C ASP A 186 1.12 -11.56 9.67
N LEU A 187 -0.20 -11.45 9.92
CA LEU A 187 -1.10 -10.48 9.30
C LEU A 187 -1.73 -9.56 10.34
N ASP A 188 -2.00 -8.31 9.95
CA ASP A 188 -2.81 -7.39 10.75
C ASP A 188 -4.33 -7.57 10.51
N GLU A 189 -5.13 -6.70 11.12
CA GLU A 189 -6.60 -6.72 11.05
C GLU A 189 -7.17 -6.51 9.63
N PHE A 190 -6.36 -5.95 8.72
CA PHE A 190 -6.69 -5.79 7.30
C PHE A 190 -6.10 -6.90 6.42
N GLY A 191 -5.52 -7.95 7.01
CA GLY A 191 -4.85 -9.01 6.27
C GLY A 191 -3.53 -8.56 5.64
N ARG A 192 -2.92 -7.45 6.10
CA ARG A 192 -1.64 -6.97 5.58
C ARG A 192 -0.48 -7.65 6.30
N PRO A 193 0.58 -8.08 5.58
CA PRO A 193 1.79 -8.61 6.20
C PRO A 193 2.42 -7.65 7.22
N LEU A 194 2.63 -8.13 8.45
CA LEU A 194 3.26 -7.35 9.53
C LEU A 194 4.71 -6.96 9.22
N LEU A 195 5.37 -7.66 8.28
CA LEU A 195 6.74 -7.33 7.84
C LEU A 195 6.91 -5.89 7.33
N TYR A 196 5.81 -5.23 6.92
CA TYR A 196 5.80 -3.80 6.62
C TYR A 196 4.68 -3.03 7.34
N ALA A 197 3.62 -3.70 7.79
CA ALA A 197 2.45 -3.07 8.38
C ALA A 197 2.51 -2.93 9.92
N ASP A 198 3.56 -3.44 10.59
CA ASP A 198 3.72 -3.34 12.05
C ASP A 198 4.15 -1.94 12.53
N GLN A 199 4.43 -1.03 11.62
CA GLN A 199 4.89 0.33 11.88
C GLN A 199 4.10 1.36 11.09
N LEU A 200 4.06 2.58 11.62
CA LEU A 200 3.52 3.73 10.92
C LEU A 200 4.58 4.34 10.01
N VAL A 201 4.16 4.95 8.90
CA VAL A 201 5.03 5.75 8.01
C VAL A 201 5.76 6.84 8.79
N HIS A 202 5.19 7.32 9.90
CA HIS A 202 5.85 8.27 10.79
C HIS A 202 7.16 7.73 11.39
N HIS A 203 7.27 6.42 11.63
CA HIS A 203 8.49 5.79 12.10
C HIS A 203 9.59 5.92 11.03
N GLY A 204 10.77 6.39 11.45
CA GLY A 204 11.88 6.70 10.53
C GLY A 204 11.72 7.99 9.73
N CYS A 205 10.65 8.79 9.94
CA CYS A 205 10.42 10.02 9.19
C CYS A 205 11.59 11.02 9.35
N PRO A 206 12.17 11.55 8.25
CA PRO A 206 13.29 12.51 8.33
C PRO A 206 12.89 13.86 8.93
N ARG A 207 11.58 14.13 9.02
CA ARG A 207 11.01 15.36 9.58
C ARG A 207 10.61 15.20 11.06
N ASN A 208 11.06 14.13 11.73
CA ASN A 208 10.60 13.80 13.07
C ASN A 208 10.95 14.88 14.11
N GLU A 209 12.14 15.49 14.03
CA GLU A 209 12.50 16.61 14.92
C GLU A 209 11.47 17.75 14.85
N TYR A 210 11.05 18.11 13.64
CA TYR A 210 10.04 19.15 13.44
C TYR A 210 8.67 18.74 13.98
N TYR A 211 8.29 17.47 13.82
CA TYR A 211 7.04 16.93 14.37
C TYR A 211 7.01 16.97 15.90
N GLU A 212 8.11 16.59 16.54
CA GLU A 212 8.22 16.55 18.00
C GLU A 212 8.02 17.93 18.60
N PHE A 213 8.71 18.94 18.05
CA PHE A 213 8.61 20.33 18.50
C PHE A 213 7.42 21.10 17.92
N LYS A 214 6.49 20.45 17.19
CA LYS A 214 5.35 21.10 16.51
C LYS A 214 5.77 22.31 15.66
N ALA A 215 6.92 22.18 15.01
CA ALA A 215 7.46 23.16 14.08
C ALA A 215 7.02 22.79 12.66
N SER A 216 5.85 23.26 12.27
CA SER A 216 5.18 22.81 11.05
C SER A 216 5.55 23.66 9.84
N ALA A 217 5.69 22.99 8.70
CA ALA A 217 5.76 23.62 7.39
C ALA A 217 4.46 24.40 7.12
N ILE A 218 4.56 25.55 6.46
CA ILE A 218 3.40 26.40 6.13
C ILE A 218 3.08 26.32 4.64
N LYS A 219 4.09 26.08 3.80
CA LYS A 219 3.95 25.88 2.36
C LYS A 219 4.73 24.65 1.90
N GLN A 220 4.41 24.17 0.71
CA GLN A 220 5.23 23.17 0.03
C GLN A 220 6.68 23.67 -0.11
N SER A 221 7.64 22.76 -0.16
CA SER A 221 9.11 22.97 -0.09
C SER A 221 9.70 23.28 1.29
N ASP A 222 8.90 23.74 2.27
CA ASP A 222 9.42 23.98 3.61
C ASP A 222 9.96 22.68 4.26
N LEU A 223 10.97 22.79 5.12
CA LEU A 223 11.59 21.64 5.82
C LEU A 223 10.76 21.08 6.99
N GLY A 224 9.81 21.87 7.53
CA GLY A 224 9.05 21.56 8.74
C GLY A 224 8.14 20.32 8.63
N CYS A 225 7.45 20.00 9.72
CA CYS A 225 6.50 18.89 9.70
C CYS A 225 5.31 19.19 8.78
N LEU A 226 4.93 18.22 7.93
CA LEU A 226 3.81 18.37 6.98
C LEU A 226 2.44 18.02 7.60
N MET A 227 2.40 17.44 8.80
CA MET A 227 1.18 16.86 9.39
C MET A 227 0.17 17.92 9.83
N GLU A 228 0.61 19.04 10.40
CA GLU A 228 -0.32 20.04 10.96
C GLU A 228 -1.03 20.85 9.87
N ASN A 229 -0.37 21.13 8.75
CA ASN A 229 -0.88 22.08 7.74
C ASN A 229 -1.05 21.45 6.35
N LEU A 230 -0.18 20.53 5.96
CA LEU A 230 -0.01 20.11 4.57
C LEU A 230 -0.53 18.70 4.27
N GLY A 231 -1.35 18.15 5.16
CA GLY A 231 -2.21 16.99 4.90
C GLY A 231 -1.53 15.65 5.15
N CYS A 232 -0.32 15.63 5.70
CA CYS A 232 0.43 14.39 5.91
C CYS A 232 -0.26 13.45 6.91
N LYS A 233 -0.57 12.24 6.44
CA LYS A 233 -1.18 11.14 7.18
C LYS A 233 -0.18 10.11 7.71
N GLY A 234 1.11 10.45 7.78
CA GLY A 234 2.16 9.50 8.18
C GLY A 234 1.95 8.86 9.55
N THR A 235 1.28 9.55 10.48
CA THR A 235 0.94 9.04 11.83
C THR A 235 -0.33 8.18 11.85
N GLN A 236 -0.92 7.89 10.69
CA GLN A 236 -2.16 7.14 10.51
C GLN A 236 -2.01 6.00 9.49
N ALA A 237 -0.88 5.96 8.76
CA ALA A 237 -0.65 5.02 7.68
C ALA A 237 0.36 3.95 8.07
N HIS A 238 0.01 2.68 7.92
CA HIS A 238 0.86 1.52 8.20
C HIS A 238 1.70 1.23 6.97
N ALA A 239 3.01 1.42 7.11
CA ALA A 239 4.05 1.08 6.15
C ALA A 239 5.41 1.50 6.69
N ASP A 240 6.46 0.81 6.24
CA ASP A 240 7.85 1.09 6.58
C ASP A 240 8.56 2.04 5.58
N CYS A 241 7.83 2.82 4.76
CA CYS A 241 8.34 3.65 3.65
C CYS A 241 9.51 4.60 3.99
N ASN A 242 9.73 4.93 5.26
CA ASN A 242 10.86 5.77 5.68
C ASN A 242 12.04 4.98 6.25
N VAL A 243 11.81 3.74 6.65
CA VAL A 243 12.82 2.76 7.08
C VAL A 243 13.34 2.02 5.85
N ARG A 244 12.45 1.37 5.10
CA ARG A 244 12.71 0.80 3.79
C ARG A 244 12.48 1.85 2.72
N THR A 245 13.57 2.29 2.09
CA THR A 245 13.52 3.35 1.09
C THR A 245 13.15 2.83 -0.28
N TRP A 246 12.41 3.65 -1.03
CA TRP A 246 12.09 3.41 -2.42
C TRP A 246 13.28 3.71 -3.33
N ASN A 247 13.61 2.80 -4.26
CA ASN A 247 14.57 3.01 -5.36
C ASN A 247 15.90 3.62 -4.86
N GLY A 248 16.60 2.88 -3.99
CA GLY A 248 17.89 3.24 -3.41
C GLY A 248 17.93 4.28 -2.30
N SER A 249 17.02 5.26 -2.23
CA SER A 249 17.09 6.30 -1.17
C SER A 249 15.83 7.13 -0.91
N GLY A 250 14.77 6.94 -1.68
CA GLY A 250 13.58 7.79 -1.67
C GLY A 250 12.51 7.42 -0.64
N SER A 251 11.67 8.40 -0.31
CA SER A 251 10.33 8.22 0.25
C SER A 251 9.54 9.49 -0.05
N CYS A 252 8.20 9.46 0.07
CA CYS A 252 7.39 10.67 -0.11
C CYS A 252 7.90 11.82 0.77
N LEU A 253 8.18 11.52 2.05
CA LEU A 253 8.56 12.53 3.05
C LEU A 253 10.00 13.02 2.90
N ARG A 254 10.92 12.18 2.40
CA ARG A 254 12.26 12.62 1.96
C ARG A 254 12.17 13.53 0.73
N GLY A 255 11.26 13.24 -0.20
CA GLY A 255 10.96 14.09 -1.37
C GLY A 255 10.18 15.37 -1.04
N GLY A 256 9.75 15.55 0.21
CA GLY A 256 8.99 16.72 0.64
C GLY A 256 7.49 16.69 0.34
N PHE A 257 6.95 15.51 0.02
CA PHE A 257 5.53 15.29 -0.21
C PHE A 257 4.88 14.66 1.02
N ALA A 258 3.67 15.14 1.33
CA ALA A 258 2.84 14.58 2.39
C ALA A 258 2.51 13.11 2.10
N CYS A 259 2.60 12.26 3.13
CA CYS A 259 2.04 10.92 3.04
C CYS A 259 0.52 11.03 2.89
N ILE A 260 -0.04 10.39 1.88
CA ILE A 260 -1.50 10.37 1.62
C ILE A 260 -2.18 9.11 2.16
N ALA A 261 -1.48 8.30 2.94
CA ALA A 261 -1.94 7.00 3.46
C ALA A 261 -2.34 5.99 2.37
N CYS A 262 -1.56 5.87 1.30
CA CYS A 262 -1.91 5.00 0.16
C CYS A 262 -2.00 3.50 0.47
N THR A 263 -1.64 3.06 1.68
CA THR A 263 -1.75 1.69 2.18
C THR A 263 -3.00 1.45 3.05
N GLU A 264 -3.78 2.50 3.32
CA GLU A 264 -4.98 2.45 4.14
C GLU A 264 -6.25 2.39 3.27
N PRO A 265 -7.32 1.73 3.75
CA PRO A 265 -8.62 1.78 3.09
C PRO A 265 -9.17 3.20 2.97
N GLY A 266 -9.69 3.56 1.79
CA GLY A 266 -10.39 4.83 1.55
C GLY A 266 -9.48 6.05 1.41
N PHE A 267 -8.16 5.87 1.29
CA PHE A 267 -7.22 6.97 1.15
C PHE A 267 -7.48 7.85 -0.08
N GLU A 268 -8.13 7.31 -1.11
CA GLU A 268 -8.41 7.95 -2.40
C GLU A 268 -9.46 9.05 -2.28
N ALA A 269 -10.32 8.99 -1.27
CA ALA A 269 -11.40 9.94 -1.02
C ALA A 269 -11.34 10.49 0.42
N PRO A 270 -10.30 11.26 0.79
CA PRO A 270 -10.11 11.75 2.16
C PRO A 270 -11.16 12.80 2.59
N GLY A 271 -12.04 13.25 1.68
CA GLY A 271 -13.07 14.26 1.95
C GLY A 271 -12.57 15.71 2.01
N HIS A 272 -11.30 15.94 1.69
CA HIS A 272 -10.65 17.25 1.65
C HIS A 272 -9.45 17.24 0.68
N PRO A 273 -8.87 18.38 0.27
CA PRO A 273 -7.65 18.39 -0.53
C PRO A 273 -6.49 17.68 0.18
N PHE A 274 -5.73 16.85 -0.54
CA PHE A 274 -4.58 16.11 0.03
C PHE A 274 -3.48 17.02 0.60
N GLN A 275 -3.38 18.24 0.09
CA GLN A 275 -2.36 19.23 0.47
C GLN A 275 -2.77 20.05 1.69
N GLU A 276 -3.91 19.74 2.31
CA GLU A 276 -4.46 20.48 3.44
C GLU A 276 -4.78 19.56 4.60
N THR A 277 -4.57 20.06 5.82
CA THR A 277 -4.99 19.36 7.05
C THR A 277 -6.27 19.99 7.57
N PRO A 278 -7.38 19.23 7.61
CA PRO A 278 -8.60 19.69 8.25
C PRO A 278 -8.39 19.95 9.74
N LYS A 279 -8.95 21.05 10.24
CA LYS A 279 -8.82 21.46 11.64
C LYS A 279 -10.14 21.85 12.26
N VAL A 280 -10.28 21.58 13.55
CA VAL A 280 -11.34 22.13 14.40
C VAL A 280 -10.66 22.92 15.53
N ALA A 281 -11.01 24.20 15.67
CA ALA A 281 -10.38 25.11 16.63
C ALA A 281 -8.83 25.13 16.55
N GLY A 282 -8.28 25.00 15.34
CA GLY A 282 -6.83 24.98 15.10
C GLY A 282 -6.14 23.63 15.35
N ILE A 283 -6.87 22.61 15.79
CA ILE A 283 -6.33 21.27 16.06
C ILE A 283 -6.64 20.35 14.86
N PRO A 284 -5.66 19.58 14.33
CA PRO A 284 -5.89 18.60 13.28
C PRO A 284 -6.96 17.56 13.66
N ILE A 285 -7.84 17.23 12.72
CA ILE A 285 -8.87 16.18 12.93
C ILE A 285 -8.24 14.78 12.97
N GLY A 286 -7.28 14.51 12.08
CA GLY A 286 -6.54 13.25 12.03
C GLY A 286 -5.36 13.27 13.00
N LEU A 287 -5.58 12.82 14.23
CA LEU A 287 -4.55 12.66 15.25
C LEU A 287 -3.82 11.30 15.12
N PRO A 288 -2.63 11.13 15.71
CA PRO A 288 -1.93 9.84 15.72
C PRO A 288 -2.81 8.71 16.26
N THR A 289 -2.73 7.54 15.64
CA THR A 289 -3.54 6.37 16.00
C THR A 289 -3.06 5.69 17.29
N ASP A 290 -1.79 5.85 17.62
CA ASP A 290 -1.07 5.18 18.70
C ASP A 290 -0.92 6.03 19.99
N MET A 291 -1.55 7.21 20.04
CA MET A 291 -1.48 8.11 21.20
C MET A 291 -2.87 8.55 21.68
N PRO A 292 -3.14 8.55 23.00
CA PRO A 292 -4.38 9.12 23.52
C PRO A 292 -4.51 10.61 23.14
N LYS A 293 -5.64 10.96 22.52
CA LYS A 293 -5.87 12.28 21.92
C LYS A 293 -5.67 13.45 22.89
N ALA A 294 -6.12 13.31 24.14
CA ALA A 294 -5.96 14.35 25.16
C ALA A 294 -4.49 14.62 25.50
N TRP A 295 -3.69 13.56 25.63
CA TRP A 295 -2.26 13.67 25.89
C TRP A 295 -1.51 14.25 24.70
N PHE A 296 -1.89 13.87 23.47
CA PHE A 296 -1.34 14.49 22.27
C PHE A 296 -1.51 16.01 22.28
N VAL A 297 -2.72 16.51 22.58
CA VAL A 297 -2.99 17.95 22.61
C VAL A 297 -2.15 18.65 23.69
N ALA A 298 -2.10 18.08 24.90
CA ALA A 298 -1.33 18.64 26.01
C ALA A 298 0.18 18.71 25.71
N LEU A 299 0.76 17.61 25.21
CA LEU A 299 2.17 17.53 24.83
C LEU A 299 2.48 18.44 23.64
N ALA A 300 1.58 18.53 22.65
CA ALA A 300 1.77 19.41 21.51
C ALA A 300 1.92 20.88 21.92
N ALA A 301 1.09 21.35 22.86
CA ALA A 301 1.19 22.72 23.36
C ALA A 301 2.52 22.98 24.08
N LEU A 302 2.96 22.05 24.93
CA LEU A 302 4.25 22.13 25.62
C LEU A 302 5.42 22.12 24.63
N SER A 303 5.45 21.17 23.69
CA SER A 303 6.52 21.05 22.71
C SER A 303 6.61 22.26 21.80
N LYS A 304 5.47 22.87 21.41
CA LYS A 304 5.42 24.12 20.63
C LYS A 304 5.96 25.32 21.42
N SER A 305 5.76 25.35 22.73
CA SER A 305 6.33 26.40 23.60
C SER A 305 7.85 26.26 23.78
N ALA A 306 8.34 25.03 23.74
CA ALA A 306 9.74 24.67 23.93
C ALA A 306 10.55 24.58 22.62
N THR A 307 9.95 24.85 21.46
CA THR A 307 10.61 24.73 20.14
C THR A 307 11.90 25.54 20.07
N PRO A 308 13.07 24.91 19.85
CA PRO A 308 14.34 25.62 19.69
C PRO A 308 14.26 26.57 18.48
N LYS A 309 14.91 27.74 18.60
CA LYS A 309 14.96 28.73 17.50
C LYS A 309 15.40 28.11 16.17
N ARG A 310 16.39 27.22 16.20
CA ARG A 310 16.85 26.48 15.01
C ARG A 310 15.72 25.72 14.31
N VAL A 311 14.94 24.96 15.08
CA VAL A 311 13.89 24.09 14.54
C VAL A 311 12.72 24.95 14.03
N ARG A 312 12.31 25.96 14.79
CA ARG A 312 11.24 26.89 14.40
C ARG A 312 11.56 27.64 13.12
N ASP A 313 12.75 28.25 13.03
CA ASP A 313 13.09 29.12 11.91
C ASP A 313 13.41 28.30 10.64
N ASN A 314 13.99 27.10 10.78
CA ASN A 314 14.20 26.19 9.65
C ASN A 314 12.90 25.56 9.13
N ALA A 315 11.84 25.45 9.96
CA ALA A 315 10.62 24.74 9.59
C ALA A 315 9.81 25.41 8.46
N VAL A 316 10.05 26.70 8.18
CA VAL A 316 9.26 27.54 7.26
C VAL A 316 10.07 28.05 6.06
N VAL A 317 11.17 27.37 5.76
CA VAL A 317 12.08 27.63 4.65
C VAL A 317 12.48 26.32 3.99
N ASP A 318 12.98 26.38 2.76
CA ASP A 318 13.38 25.23 1.94
C ASP A 318 14.83 24.76 2.16
N HIS A 319 15.61 25.49 2.97
CA HIS A 319 16.99 25.15 3.31
C HIS A 319 17.32 25.51 4.77
N PRO A 320 18.29 24.83 5.41
CA PRO A 320 18.67 25.15 6.78
C PRO A 320 19.30 26.56 6.88
N VAL A 321 18.63 27.48 7.58
CA VAL A 321 19.12 28.84 7.85
C VAL A 321 19.88 28.93 9.17
N ILE A 322 19.58 28.04 10.12
CA ILE A 322 20.30 27.90 11.38
C ILE A 322 20.84 26.47 11.47
N ARG A 323 22.15 26.34 11.69
CA ARG A 323 22.82 25.04 11.89
C ARG A 323 22.86 24.66 13.37
N PRO A 324 23.00 23.36 13.71
CA PRO A 324 23.29 22.95 15.08
C PRO A 324 24.51 23.69 15.64
N SER A 325 24.45 24.08 16.90
CA SER A 325 25.56 24.75 17.55
C SER A 325 26.74 23.79 17.73
N VAL A 326 27.93 24.25 17.40
CA VAL A 326 29.17 23.53 17.74
C VAL A 326 29.52 23.91 19.18
N LYS A 327 29.63 22.91 20.07
CA LYS A 327 30.11 23.14 21.44
C LYS A 327 31.51 23.74 21.34
N LYS A 328 31.68 25.00 21.75
CA LYS A 328 33.02 25.58 21.88
C LYS A 328 33.74 24.82 23.00
N ALA A 329 34.93 24.29 22.71
CA ALA A 329 35.81 23.77 23.74
C ALA A 329 36.18 24.94 24.69
N GLY A 330 35.81 24.82 25.96
CA GLY A 330 36.27 25.71 27.03
C GLY A 330 35.60 27.09 27.12
N LYS A 331 34.69 27.22 28.10
CA LYS A 331 34.87 28.19 29.18
C LYS A 331 34.61 27.46 30.49
#